data_AF-A0A6I1ZLF6-F1
#
_entry.id   AF-A0A6I1ZLF6-F1
#
_cell.length_a   1.000
_cell.length_b   1.000
_cell.length_c   1.000
_cell.angle_alpha   90.00
_cell.angle_beta   90.00
_cell.angle_gamma   90.00
#
_symmetry.space_group_name_H-M   'P 1'
#
loop_
_entity.id
_entity.type
_entity.pdbx_description
1 polymer ?
#
loop_
_entity_poly.entity_id
_entity_poly.type
_entity_poly.pdbx_seq_one_letter_code
_entity_poly.pdbx_strand_id
1 'polypeptide(L)'
;MFERILVPLDGSKVGEAALDHVEKLIANIAPCVKTEVILFQVLTSLAHYVIAGEASVQVPYTDKEIAYITRKSKEYLNKTGECLKSKGVNVKTKVAT
;
A
#
# COMPACT_ATOMS: atom_id res chain seq x y z
N MET A 1 -18.29 -14.52 -12.28
CA MET A 1 -17.43 -14.59 -11.08
C MET A 1 -16.52 -13.37 -11.10
N PHE A 2 -16.33 -12.71 -9.95
CA PHE A 2 -15.50 -11.51 -9.83
C PHE A 2 -14.54 -11.74 -8.66
N GLU A 3 -13.24 -11.67 -8.92
CA GLU A 3 -12.21 -11.93 -7.91
C GLU A 3 -11.59 -10.62 -7.43
N ARG A 4 -11.37 -10.51 -6.12
CA ARG A 4 -10.68 -9.37 -5.51
C ARG A 4 -9.46 -9.86 -4.76
N ILE A 5 -8.30 -9.35 -5.15
CA ILE A 5 -7.02 -9.68 -4.51
C ILE A 5 -6.59 -8.46 -3.68
N LEU A 6 -6.54 -8.60 -2.36
CA LEU A 6 -6.00 -7.58 -1.48
C LEU A 6 -4.52 -7.83 -1.25
N VAL A 7 -3.69 -6.81 -1.51
CA VAL A 7 -2.23 -6.90 -1.34
C VAL A 7 -1.80 -5.84 -0.33
N PRO A 8 -1.45 -6.25 0.91
CA PRO A 8 -0.87 -5.33 1.88
C PRO A 8 0.57 -4.97 1.46
N LEU A 9 0.89 -3.67 1.46
CA LEU A 9 2.22 -3.16 1.16
C LEU A 9 2.67 -2.20 2.27
N ASP A 10 3.85 -2.45 2.81
CA ASP A 10 4.46 -1.66 3.88
C ASP A 10 5.56 -0.70 3.38
N GLY A 11 5.84 -0.70 2.07
CA GLY A 11 6.94 0.08 1.48
C GLY A 11 8.29 -0.64 1.46
N SER A 12 8.37 -1.85 2.03
CA SER A 12 9.60 -2.63 2.02
C SER A 12 9.76 -3.40 0.71
N LYS A 13 11.02 -3.65 0.32
CA LYS A 13 11.33 -4.48 -0.86
C LYS A 13 10.85 -5.92 -0.70
N VAL A 14 10.83 -6.41 0.54
CA VAL A 14 10.32 -7.76 0.86
C VAL A 14 8.81 -7.82 0.66
N GLY A 15 8.07 -6.81 1.14
CA GLY A 15 6.62 -6.72 0.93
C GLY A 15 6.26 -6.58 -0.56
N GLU A 16 7.04 -5.81 -1.33
CA GLU A 16 6.84 -5.63 -2.76
C GLU A 16 7.01 -6.93 -3.57
N ALA A 17 7.76 -7.92 -3.09
CA ALA A 17 7.92 -9.20 -3.78
C ALA A 17 6.59 -9.95 -3.97
N ALA A 18 5.56 -9.64 -3.16
CA ALA A 18 4.22 -10.19 -3.32
C ALA A 18 3.59 -9.84 -4.68
N LEU A 19 3.97 -8.73 -5.31
CA LEU A 19 3.39 -8.26 -6.57
C LEU A 19 3.69 -9.22 -7.73
N ASP A 20 4.90 -9.77 -7.77
CA ASP A 20 5.28 -10.77 -8.78
C ASP A 20 4.44 -12.04 -8.65
N HIS A 21 4.08 -12.42 -7.42
CA HIS A 21 3.21 -13.55 -7.17
C HIS A 21 1.76 -13.26 -7.53
N VAL A 22 1.28 -12.03 -7.28
CA VAL A 22 -0.06 -11.59 -7.69
C VAL A 22 -0.19 -11.59 -9.20
N GLU A 23 0.84 -11.15 -9.92
CA GLU A 23 0.85 -11.21 -11.38
C GLU A 23 0.74 -12.65 -11.90
N LYS A 24 1.57 -13.56 -11.35
CA LYS A 24 1.49 -14.98 -11.69
C LYS A 24 0.13 -15.58 -11.34
N LEU A 25 -0.47 -15.19 -10.22
CA LEU A 25 -1.80 -15.63 -9.83
C LEU A 25 -2.85 -15.19 -10.85
N ILE A 26 -2.82 -13.92 -11.28
CA ILE A 26 -3.74 -13.38 -12.28
C ILE A 26 -3.59 -14.11 -13.61
N ALA A 27 -2.37 -14.43 -14.04
CA ALA A 27 -2.12 -15.18 -15.26
C ALA A 27 -2.72 -16.61 -15.24
N ASN A 28 -2.91 -17.20 -14.06
CA ASN A 28 -3.52 -18.52 -13.88
C ASN A 28 -5.05 -18.47 -13.69
N ILE A 29 -5.63 -17.29 -13.49
CA ILE A 29 -7.08 -17.12 -13.39
C ILE A 29 -7.70 -17.22 -14.79
N ALA A 30 -8.86 -17.88 -14.89
CA ALA A 30 -9.55 -18.06 -16.17
C ALA A 30 -9.80 -16.70 -16.87
N PRO A 31 -9.56 -16.57 -18.19
CA PRO A 31 -9.62 -15.27 -18.90
C PRO A 31 -10.97 -14.54 -18.82
N CYS A 32 -12.05 -15.28 -18.55
CA CYS A 32 -13.40 -14.74 -18.41
C CYS A 32 -13.70 -14.15 -17.02
N VAL A 33 -12.80 -14.29 -16.05
CA VAL A 33 -12.97 -13.79 -14.68
C VAL A 33 -12.37 -12.39 -14.57
N LYS A 34 -13.22 -11.41 -14.29
CA LYS A 34 -12.76 -10.04 -13.99
C LYS A 34 -12.09 -10.05 -12.62
N THR A 35 -10.81 -9.67 -12.59
CA THR A 35 -10.00 -9.60 -11.38
C THR A 35 -9.67 -8.14 -11.05
N GLU A 36 -9.87 -7.75 -9.80
CA GLU A 36 -9.47 -6.45 -9.25
C GLU A 36 -8.42 -6.64 -8.17
N VAL A 37 -7.30 -5.93 -8.29
CA VAL A 37 -6.24 -5.91 -7.27
C VAL A 37 -6.41 -4.64 -6.43
N ILE A 38 -6.39 -4.78 -5.11
CA ILE A 38 -6.45 -3.68 -4.16
C ILE A 38 -5.10 -3.63 -3.44
N LEU A 39 -4.28 -2.62 -3.76
CA LEU A 39 -3.06 -2.33 -3.02
C LEU A 39 -3.42 -1.53 -1.77
N PHE A 40 -3.02 -2.04 -0.61
CA PHE A 40 -3.48 -1.56 0.68
C PHE A 40 -2.32 -1.25 1.62
N GLN A 41 -2.34 -0.08 2.24
CA GLN A 41 -1.35 0.31 3.24
C GLN A 41 -2.05 0.86 4.49
N VAL A 42 -1.55 0.48 5.66
CA VAL A 42 -2.02 0.98 6.96
C VAL A 42 -0.95 1.87 7.58
N LEU A 43 -1.34 3.06 8.04
CA LEU A 43 -0.48 3.99 8.76
C LEU A 43 -0.65 3.78 10.26
N THR A 44 0.24 2.97 10.84
CA THR A 44 0.11 2.49 12.23
C THR A 44 0.67 3.46 13.28
N SER A 45 1.68 4.25 12.94
CA SER A 45 2.29 5.21 13.87
C SER A 45 1.93 6.63 13.48
N LEU A 46 0.85 7.16 14.06
CA LEU A 46 0.49 8.58 13.94
C LEU A 46 1.23 9.47 14.96
N ALA A 47 2.38 9.01 15.44
CA ALA A 47 3.25 9.72 16.37
C ALA A 47 4.73 9.41 16.06
N HIS A 48 5.61 10.31 16.49
CA HIS A 48 7.06 10.14 16.45
C HIS A 48 7.66 10.27 17.86
N TYR A 49 8.87 9.75 18.06
CA TYR A 49 9.60 9.94 19.31
C TYR A 49 10.54 11.13 19.22
N VAL A 50 10.52 11.98 20.24
CA VAL A 50 11.47 13.08 20.43
C VAL A 50 12.32 12.78 21.65
N ILE A 51 13.63 12.97 21.52
CA ILE A 51 14.58 12.81 22.63
C ILE A 51 14.72 14.16 23.33
N ALA A 52 14.42 14.20 24.63
CA ALA A 52 14.59 15.37 25.48
C ALA A 52 15.46 14.99 26.69
N GLY A 53 16.77 15.23 26.58
CA GLY A 53 17.74 14.77 27.57
C GLY A 53 17.84 13.23 27.57
N GLU A 54 17.62 12.61 28.73
CA GLU A 54 17.63 11.15 28.90
C GLU A 54 16.25 10.48 28.64
N ALA A 55 15.21 11.25 28.31
CA ALA A 55 13.86 10.73 28.09
C ALA A 55 13.47 10.72 26.60
N SER A 56 12.73 9.67 26.20
CA SER A 56 12.04 9.60 24.90
C SER A 56 10.55 9.85 25.09
N VAL A 57 10.02 10.88 24.46
CA VAL A 57 8.59 11.24 24.53
C VAL A 57 7.94 10.97 23.18
N GLN A 58 6.77 10.32 23.20
CA GLN A 58 5.94 10.13 22.02
C GLN A 58 5.11 11.39 21.76
N VAL A 59 5.30 12.00 20.58
CA VAL A 59 4.60 13.21 20.15
C VAL A 59 3.71 12.86 18.96
N PRO A 60 2.39 13.10 19.05
CA PRO A 60 1.47 12.89 17.93
C PRO A 60 1.83 13.77 16.73
N TYR A 61 1.64 13.25 15.52
CA TYR A 61 1.69 14.07 14.32
C TYR A 61 0.51 15.03 14.28
N THR A 62 0.76 16.22 13.75
CA THR A 62 -0.28 17.18 13.39
C THR A 62 -1.11 16.69 12.22
N ASP A 63 -2.33 17.20 12.06
CA ASP A 63 -3.19 16.87 10.90
C ASP A 63 -2.50 17.14 9.56
N LYS A 64 -1.65 18.18 9.49
CA LYS A 64 -0.88 18.51 8.28
C LYS A 64 0.17 17.43 7.98
N GLU A 65 0.83 16.91 8.99
CA GLU A 65 1.80 15.81 8.85
C GLU A 65 1.10 14.50 8.49
N ILE A 66 -0.03 14.18 9.13
CA ILE A 66 -0.83 12.98 8.80
C ILE A 66 -1.31 13.06 7.35
N ALA A 67 -1.80 14.22 6.89
CA ALA A 67 -2.22 14.42 5.51
C ALA A 67 -1.04 14.25 4.54
N TYR A 68 0.15 14.75 4.90
CA TYR A 68 1.37 14.58 4.11
C TYR A 68 1.76 13.10 3.99
N ILE A 69 1.81 12.37 5.10
CA ILE A 69 2.15 10.93 5.15
C ILE A 69 1.14 10.12 4.35
N THR A 70 -0.15 10.42 4.50
CA THR A 70 -1.23 9.79 3.73
C THR A 70 -1.07 10.02 2.23
N ARG A 71 -0.74 11.25 1.81
CA ARG A 71 -0.47 11.57 0.41
C ARG A 71 0.73 10.78 -0.11
N LYS A 72 1.83 10.74 0.63
CA LYS A 72 3.04 9.97 0.24
C LYS A 72 2.76 8.48 0.11
N SER A 73 1.93 7.92 0.99
CA SER A 73 1.52 6.53 0.92
C SER A 73 0.65 6.25 -0.31
N LYS A 74 -0.27 7.16 -0.66
CA LYS A 74 -1.05 7.06 -1.91
C LYS A 74 -0.16 7.16 -3.15
N GLU A 75 0.79 8.09 -3.18
CA GLU A 75 1.77 8.23 -4.26
C GLU A 75 2.57 6.94 -4.46
N TYR A 76 3.05 6.36 -3.35
CA TYR A 76 3.75 5.07 -3.34
C TYR A 76 2.88 3.96 -3.96
N LEU A 77 1.68 3.71 -3.42
CA LEU A 77 0.81 2.65 -3.93
C LEU A 77 0.45 2.85 -5.40
N ASN A 78 0.24 4.10 -5.83
CA ASN A 78 -0.06 4.41 -7.23
C ASN A 78 1.10 4.03 -8.14
N LYS A 79 2.32 4.43 -7.78
CA LYS A 79 3.55 4.12 -8.53
C LYS A 79 3.80 2.61 -8.58
N THR A 80 3.69 1.93 -7.45
CA THR A 80 3.90 0.48 -7.35
C THR A 80 2.87 -0.30 -8.17
N GLY A 81 1.63 0.19 -8.24
CA GLY A 81 0.58 -0.40 -9.07
C GLY A 81 0.70 -0.16 -10.58
N GLU A 82 1.61 0.70 -11.06
CA GLU A 82 1.72 1.03 -12.49
C GLU A 82 2.07 -0.20 -13.33
N CYS A 83 2.94 -1.08 -12.86
CA CYS A 83 3.34 -2.29 -13.59
C CYS A 83 2.15 -3.24 -13.84
N LEU A 84 1.28 -3.40 -12.85
CA LEU A 84 0.06 -4.21 -12.98
C LEU A 84 -0.95 -3.53 -13.91
N LYS A 85 -1.11 -2.19 -13.78
CA LYS A 85 -2.00 -1.41 -14.67
C LYS A 85 -1.55 -1.46 -16.13
N SER A 86 -0.25 -1.38 -16.41
CA SER A 86 0.29 -1.45 -17.78
C SER A 86 0.04 -2.81 -18.44
N LYS A 87 -0.23 -3.85 -17.65
CA LYS A 87 -0.59 -5.20 -18.11
C LYS A 87 -2.11 -5.41 -18.21
N GLY A 88 -2.91 -4.35 -18.07
CA GLY A 88 -4.37 -4.39 -18.20
C GLY A 88 -5.11 -4.86 -16.95
N VAL A 89 -4.43 -4.99 -15.81
CA VAL A 89 -5.06 -5.36 -14.53
C VAL A 89 -5.79 -4.15 -13.94
N ASN A 90 -7.02 -4.35 -13.47
CA ASN A 90 -7.74 -3.32 -12.71
C ASN A 90 -7.14 -3.21 -11.30
N VAL A 91 -6.48 -2.09 -11.00
CA VAL A 91 -5.80 -1.85 -9.72
C VAL A 91 -6.42 -0.65 -9.00
N LYS A 92 -6.83 -0.86 -7.75
CA LYS A 92 -7.23 0.18 -6.79
C LYS A 92 -6.18 0.34 -5.70
N THR A 93 -6.05 1.55 -5.18
CA THR A 93 -5.17 1.87 -4.05
C THR A 93 -6.00 2.34 -2.86
N LYS A 94 -5.63 1.91 -1.65
CA LYS A 94 -6.31 2.29 -0.41
C LYS A 94 -5.30 2.48 0.71
N VAL A 95 -5.37 3.63 1.37
CA VAL A 95 -4.61 3.92 2.60
C VAL A 95 -5.59 4.01 3.75
N ALA A 96 -5.31 3.32 4.84
CA ALA A 96 -6.03 3.43 6.10
C ALA A 96 -5.11 4.05 7.17
N THR A 97 -5.71 4.85 8.04
CA THR A 97 -5.11 5.48 9.22
C THR A 97 -5.81 4.96 10.45
#